data_AF-A0A1C7P7S4-F1
#
_entry.id   AF-A0A1C7P7S4-F1
#
_cell.length_a   1.000
_cell.length_b   1.000
_cell.length_c   1.000
_cell.angle_alpha   90.00
_cell.angle_beta   90.00
_cell.angle_gamma   90.00
#
_symmetry.space_group_name_H-M   'P 1'
#
loop_
_entity.id
_entity.type
_entity.pdbx_description
1 polymer ?
#
loop_
_entity_poly.entity_id
_entity_poly.type
_entity_poly.pdbx_seq_one_letter_code
_entity_poly.pdbx_strand_id
1 'polypeptide(L)'
;MLGACDPDAIYRLKDPDASYESEIEAASIKVLSCLYPTYTCIVFGGGFEYDGRVSRPDLALIARDYSHWFIIEVELISHSLTGHVLPQVTAFQYGAPQTDCATILSSALRITRSQAETLVEHVPRSVVVIANRHDSIWETSLAAHGIQFGVVSVFMARGGTEAIEWDGALTVVETSLGFGPYMAVDRSLRFPSQVDLPDGLIQISDATGAPGTWVVTRDNRFAWITKERGTPSIANGAFVQLRRSYDGSISFKVPRN
;
A
#
# COMPACT_ATOMS: atom_id res chain seq x y z
N MET A 1 -40.54 0.83 23.88
CA MET A 1 -39.94 1.80 24.82
C MET A 1 -38.83 2.49 24.05
N LEU A 2 -38.97 3.77 23.72
CA LEU A 2 -37.89 4.54 23.09
C LEU A 2 -36.88 4.89 24.20
N GLY A 3 -35.59 4.63 23.99
CA GLY A 3 -34.54 4.95 24.95
C GLY A 3 -34.50 6.46 25.22
N ALA A 4 -34.15 6.85 26.45
CA ALA A 4 -33.98 8.27 26.77
C ALA A 4 -32.88 8.88 25.89
N CYS A 5 -33.16 10.02 25.27
CA CYS A 5 -32.17 10.78 24.51
C CYS A 5 -31.20 11.43 25.51
N ASP A 6 -29.97 10.91 25.56
CA ASP A 6 -28.88 11.50 26.32
C ASP A 6 -28.24 12.62 25.49
N PRO A 7 -28.29 13.89 25.91
CA PRO A 7 -27.66 15.00 25.20
C PRO A 7 -26.14 14.83 25.01
N ASP A 8 -25.48 14.05 25.88
CA ASP A 8 -24.04 13.79 25.77
C ASP A 8 -23.73 12.71 24.73
N ALA A 9 -24.74 11.98 24.26
CA ALA A 9 -24.64 11.07 23.11
C ALA A 9 -24.90 11.76 21.76
N ILE A 10 -25.09 13.09 21.75
CA ILE A 10 -25.26 13.88 20.52
C ILE A 10 -23.92 14.44 20.07
N TYR A 11 -23.45 13.95 18.93
CA TYR A 11 -22.24 14.40 18.27
C TYR A 11 -22.57 15.41 17.16
N ARG A 12 -21.74 16.44 17.03
CA ARG A 12 -21.83 17.44 15.96
C ARG A 12 -20.55 17.44 15.14
N LEU A 13 -20.71 17.48 13.83
CA LEU A 13 -19.58 17.63 12.91
C LEU A 13 -18.81 18.90 13.28
N LYS A 14 -17.50 18.75 13.55
CA LYS A 14 -16.57 19.87 13.64
C LYS A 14 -16.48 20.50 12.25
N ASP A 15 -16.51 21.82 12.18
CA ASP A 15 -16.46 22.52 10.90
C ASP A 15 -15.23 22.06 10.09
N PRO A 16 -15.45 21.33 8.96
CA PRO A 16 -14.35 20.79 8.19
C PRO A 16 -13.54 21.89 7.51
N ASP A 17 -14.17 23.03 7.18
CA ASP A 17 -13.52 24.14 6.48
C ASP A 17 -12.70 25.02 7.42
N ALA A 18 -12.90 24.90 8.74
CA ALA A 18 -12.11 25.58 9.77
C ALA A 18 -10.98 24.72 10.37
N SER A 19 -10.88 23.45 9.96
CA SER A 19 -9.88 22.52 10.49
C SER A 19 -8.53 22.73 9.80
N TYR A 20 -7.45 22.60 10.57
CA TYR A 20 -6.11 22.59 10.00
C TYR A 20 -5.78 21.21 9.46
N GLU A 21 -4.98 21.14 8.40
CA GLU A 21 -4.50 19.90 7.78
C GLU A 21 -3.89 18.94 8.82
N SER A 22 -3.09 19.47 9.76
CA SER A 22 -2.49 18.69 10.85
C SER A 22 -3.50 18.04 11.80
N GLU A 23 -4.70 18.62 11.96
CA GLU A 23 -5.78 18.00 12.76
C GLU A 23 -6.40 16.82 12.01
N ILE A 24 -6.57 16.96 10.68
CA ILE A 24 -7.09 15.90 9.82
C ILE A 24 -6.05 14.77 9.71
N GLU A 25 -4.77 15.09 9.63
CA GLU A 25 -3.68 14.10 9.66
C GLU A 25 -3.72 13.30 10.96
N ALA A 26 -3.82 13.98 12.11
CA ALA A 26 -3.92 13.33 13.41
C ALA A 26 -5.17 12.43 13.52
N ALA A 27 -6.32 12.88 13.01
CA ALA A 27 -7.54 12.08 12.98
C ALA A 27 -7.39 10.86 12.05
N SER A 28 -6.73 11.03 10.91
CA SER A 28 -6.42 9.97 9.94
C SER A 28 -5.54 8.88 10.56
N ILE A 29 -4.48 9.25 11.27
CA ILE A 29 -3.62 8.29 11.98
C ILE A 29 -4.43 7.47 12.99
N LYS A 30 -5.27 8.13 13.80
CA LYS A 30 -6.10 7.44 14.81
C LYS A 30 -7.04 6.43 14.17
N VAL A 31 -7.79 6.84 13.14
CA VAL A 31 -8.80 5.98 12.52
C VAL A 31 -8.16 4.84 11.73
N LEU A 32 -7.09 5.10 10.97
CA LEU A 32 -6.36 4.06 10.25
C LEU A 32 -5.74 3.03 11.20
N SER A 33 -5.15 3.47 12.31
CA SER A 33 -4.58 2.57 13.32
C SER A 33 -5.63 1.70 14.00
N CYS A 34 -6.86 2.21 14.12
CA CYS A 34 -8.00 1.47 14.69
C CYS A 34 -8.57 0.45 13.69
N LEU A 35 -8.83 0.88 12.46
CA LEU A 35 -9.48 0.06 11.42
C LEU A 35 -8.55 -0.99 10.81
N TYR A 36 -7.24 -0.71 10.75
CA TYR A 36 -6.25 -1.56 10.08
C TYR A 36 -5.18 -2.06 11.07
N PRO A 37 -5.55 -2.87 12.08
CA PRO A 37 -4.63 -3.28 13.16
C PRO A 37 -3.48 -4.19 12.70
N THR A 38 -3.58 -4.77 11.50
CA THR A 38 -2.51 -5.57 10.87
C THR A 38 -1.50 -4.71 10.10
N TYR A 39 -1.62 -3.38 10.20
CA TYR A 39 -0.74 -2.42 9.56
C TYR A 39 0.03 -1.60 10.61
N THR A 40 1.04 -0.89 10.12
CA THR A 40 1.78 0.13 10.85
C THR A 40 1.60 1.45 10.11
N CYS A 41 0.90 2.39 10.74
CA CYS A 41 0.73 3.75 10.25
C CYS A 41 1.86 4.63 10.77
N ILE A 42 2.52 5.39 9.90
CA ILE A 42 3.62 6.29 10.24
C ILE A 42 3.44 7.63 9.52
N VAL A 43 3.98 8.70 10.12
CA VAL A 43 4.29 9.92 9.38
C VAL A 43 5.45 9.62 8.43
N PHE A 44 5.29 9.91 7.15
CA PHE A 44 6.18 9.45 6.08
C PHE A 44 6.59 10.58 5.12
N GLY A 45 7.48 11.46 5.55
CA GLY A 45 8.01 12.53 4.69
C GLY A 45 9.05 12.08 3.66
N GLY A 46 8.96 10.90 3.05
CA GLY A 46 9.93 10.40 2.06
C GLY A 46 9.72 11.03 0.67
N GLY A 47 10.79 11.37 -0.05
CA GLY A 47 10.68 12.07 -1.33
C GLY A 47 10.37 11.13 -2.50
N PHE A 48 9.50 11.57 -3.42
CA PHE A 48 9.30 10.95 -4.73
C PHE A 48 9.54 11.98 -5.82
N GLU A 49 10.49 11.69 -6.71
CA GLU A 49 10.84 12.55 -7.83
C GLU A 49 10.10 12.14 -9.09
N TYR A 50 9.36 13.09 -9.66
CA TYR A 50 8.65 12.94 -10.91
C TYR A 50 8.65 14.27 -11.66
N ASP A 51 8.97 14.25 -12.97
CA ASP A 51 9.09 15.45 -13.80
C ASP A 51 9.94 16.59 -13.18
N GLY A 52 11.06 16.22 -12.55
CA GLY A 52 12.01 17.15 -11.93
C GLY A 52 11.50 17.83 -10.66
N ARG A 53 10.40 17.35 -10.09
CA ARG A 53 9.85 17.82 -8.81
C ARG A 53 9.85 16.70 -7.79
N VAL A 54 10.19 17.03 -6.56
CA VAL A 54 10.09 16.11 -5.42
C VAL A 54 8.83 16.44 -4.64
N SER A 55 7.93 15.47 -4.53
CA SER A 55 6.76 15.52 -3.64
C SER A 55 7.00 14.62 -2.44
N ARG A 56 6.41 14.95 -1.30
CA ARG A 56 6.54 14.18 -0.05
C ARG A 56 5.14 13.92 0.49
N PRO A 57 4.76 12.66 0.71
CA PRO A 57 3.47 12.34 1.29
C PRO A 57 3.49 12.61 2.79
N ASP A 58 2.30 12.67 3.39
CA ASP A 58 2.17 12.88 4.84
C ASP A 58 2.34 11.58 5.61
N LEU A 59 1.68 10.52 5.15
CA LEU A 59 1.58 9.26 5.87
C LEU A 59 1.94 8.06 4.98
N ALA A 60 2.33 6.97 5.63
CA ALA A 60 2.37 5.65 5.03
C ALA A 60 1.68 4.63 5.93
N LEU A 61 0.95 3.70 5.31
CA LEU A 61 0.33 2.56 5.99
C LEU A 61 0.92 1.27 5.43
N ILE A 62 1.75 0.59 6.23
CA ILE A 62 2.55 -0.55 5.79
C ILE A 62 1.96 -1.83 6.38
N ALA A 63 1.70 -2.84 5.55
CA ALA A 63 1.27 -4.14 6.04
C ALA A 63 2.37 -4.77 6.92
N ARG A 64 2.02 -5.37 8.06
CA ARG A 64 3.02 -5.93 9.00
C ARG A 64 3.85 -7.08 8.43
N ASP A 65 3.35 -7.74 7.39
CA ASP A 65 4.06 -8.77 6.64
C ASP A 65 4.90 -8.21 5.48
N TYR A 66 4.91 -6.89 5.29
CA TYR A 66 5.59 -6.17 4.20
C TYR A 66 5.15 -6.61 2.80
N SER A 67 3.95 -7.16 2.66
CA SER A 67 3.41 -7.60 1.36
C SER A 67 3.02 -6.43 0.47
N HIS A 68 2.61 -5.31 1.04
CA HIS A 68 2.21 -4.10 0.32
C HIS A 68 2.19 -2.90 1.30
N TRP A 69 2.00 -1.71 0.74
CA TRP A 69 1.86 -0.49 1.52
C TRP A 69 1.07 0.57 0.77
N PHE A 70 0.54 1.54 1.52
CA PHE A 70 -0.16 2.70 1.00
C PHE A 70 0.67 3.96 1.26
N ILE A 71 0.81 4.78 0.24
CA ILE A 71 1.25 6.17 0.34
C ILE A 71 0.03 7.04 0.46
N ILE A 72 0.00 7.92 1.46
CA ILE A 72 -1.21 8.66 1.81
C ILE A 72 -0.89 10.15 1.86
N GLU A 73 -1.63 10.93 1.07
CA GLU A 73 -1.71 12.38 1.18
C GLU A 73 -2.96 12.73 1.99
N VAL A 74 -2.82 13.62 2.97
CA VAL A 74 -3.93 14.18 3.73
C VAL A 74 -4.17 15.59 3.25
N GLU A 75 -5.41 15.93 2.90
CA GLU A 75 -5.67 17.17 2.20
C GLU A 75 -6.99 17.84 2.56
N LEU A 76 -7.04 19.16 2.48
CA LEU A 76 -8.27 19.94 2.59
C LEU A 76 -8.92 20.09 1.23
N ILE A 77 -10.23 19.89 1.15
CA ILE A 77 -10.98 20.02 -0.10
C ILE A 77 -10.93 21.44 -0.71
N SER A 78 -10.55 22.43 0.08
CA SER A 78 -10.30 23.80 -0.38
C SER A 78 -9.05 23.93 -1.26
N HIS A 79 -8.14 22.95 -1.24
CA HIS A 79 -6.96 22.96 -2.10
C HIS A 79 -7.32 22.59 -3.55
N SER A 80 -6.47 22.99 -4.49
CA SER A 80 -6.74 22.75 -5.89
C SER A 80 -6.42 21.30 -6.27
N LEU A 81 -7.44 20.51 -6.58
CA LEU A 81 -7.25 19.13 -7.06
C LEU A 81 -6.27 19.05 -8.23
N THR A 82 -6.45 19.88 -9.25
CA THR A 82 -5.64 19.82 -10.49
C THR A 82 -4.32 20.56 -10.39
N GLY A 83 -4.27 21.63 -9.58
CA GLY A 83 -3.07 22.46 -9.43
C GLY A 83 -2.11 21.98 -8.35
N HIS A 84 -2.58 21.17 -7.40
CA HIS A 84 -1.83 20.79 -6.21
C HIS A 84 -1.85 19.26 -6.01
N VAL A 85 -3.03 18.71 -5.70
CA VAL A 85 -3.18 17.32 -5.24
C VAL A 85 -2.76 16.31 -6.31
N LEU A 86 -3.37 16.35 -7.51
CA LEU A 86 -3.08 15.43 -8.60
C LEU A 86 -1.59 15.38 -8.95
N PRO A 87 -0.88 16.52 -9.10
CA PRO A 87 0.58 16.52 -9.24
C PRO A 87 1.33 15.75 -8.14
N GLN A 88 1.00 15.94 -6.87
CA GLN A 88 1.64 15.23 -5.74
C GLN A 88 1.40 13.72 -5.83
N VAL A 89 0.13 13.31 -5.95
CA VAL A 89 -0.21 11.88 -5.92
C VAL A 89 0.23 11.15 -7.19
N THR A 90 0.33 11.85 -8.32
CA THR A 90 0.98 11.33 -9.54
C THR A 90 2.46 11.07 -9.28
N ALA A 91 3.17 11.96 -8.59
CA ALA A 91 4.56 11.72 -8.21
C ALA A 91 4.70 10.53 -7.25
N PHE A 92 3.77 10.32 -6.32
CA PHE A 92 3.80 9.13 -5.46
C PHE A 92 3.56 7.83 -6.23
N GLN A 93 2.70 7.86 -7.26
CA GLN A 93 2.39 6.69 -8.06
C GLN A 93 3.54 6.33 -9.01
N TYR A 94 4.06 7.30 -9.75
CA TYR A 94 4.99 7.06 -10.87
C TYR A 94 6.42 7.54 -10.61
N GLY A 95 6.64 8.34 -9.58
CA GLY A 95 7.94 8.93 -9.26
C GLY A 95 8.94 7.92 -8.72
N ALA A 96 10.21 8.23 -8.95
CA ALA A 96 11.34 7.50 -8.39
C ALA A 96 11.46 7.86 -6.90
N PRO A 97 11.41 6.87 -5.99
CA PRO A 97 11.61 7.13 -4.58
C PRO A 97 13.04 7.62 -4.33
N GLN A 98 13.17 8.59 -3.44
CA GLN A 98 14.44 9.16 -3.03
C GLN A 98 15.04 8.36 -1.86
N THR A 99 16.32 8.59 -1.59
CA THR A 99 17.09 7.81 -0.59
C THR A 99 16.59 8.00 0.86
N ASP A 100 15.86 9.08 1.13
CA ASP A 100 15.26 9.36 2.43
C ASP A 100 14.07 8.44 2.74
N CYS A 101 13.35 7.93 1.74
CA CYS A 101 12.27 6.96 1.92
C CYS A 101 12.74 5.74 2.72
N ALA A 102 13.83 5.11 2.30
CA ALA A 102 14.38 3.94 2.97
C ALA A 102 14.92 4.28 4.38
N THR A 103 15.46 5.50 4.56
CA THR A 103 15.96 5.96 5.86
C THR A 103 14.82 6.09 6.88
N ILE A 104 13.71 6.72 6.48
CA ILE A 104 12.52 6.89 7.33
C ILE A 104 11.92 5.53 7.68
N LEU A 105 11.72 4.65 6.69
CA LEU A 105 11.13 3.33 6.90
C LEU A 105 12.01 2.43 7.76
N SER A 106 13.33 2.44 7.57
CA SER A 106 14.27 1.68 8.41
C SER A 106 14.13 2.07 9.88
N SER A 107 14.04 3.37 10.17
CA SER A 107 13.89 3.88 11.53
C SER A 107 12.51 3.53 12.11
N ALA A 108 11.44 3.84 11.39
CA ALA A 108 10.07 3.71 11.88
C ALA A 108 9.65 2.24 12.08
N LEU A 109 10.08 1.36 11.17
CA LEU A 109 9.75 -0.08 11.21
C LEU A 109 10.80 -0.91 11.97
N ARG A 110 11.92 -0.31 12.37
CA ARG A 110 13.07 -1.00 13.01
C ARG A 110 13.61 -2.17 12.19
N ILE A 111 13.66 -1.99 10.87
CA ILE A 111 14.24 -2.94 9.92
C ILE A 111 15.59 -2.44 9.44
N THR A 112 16.38 -3.32 8.83
CA THR A 112 17.65 -2.91 8.22
C THR A 112 17.41 -1.98 7.03
N ARG A 113 18.38 -1.13 6.71
CA ARG A 113 18.31 -0.24 5.55
C ARG A 113 18.07 -1.00 4.24
N SER A 114 18.74 -2.13 4.03
CA SER A 114 18.56 -2.96 2.83
C SER A 114 17.14 -3.55 2.70
N GLN A 115 16.51 -3.92 3.82
CA GLN A 115 15.10 -4.33 3.83
C GLN A 115 14.18 -3.15 3.48
N ALA A 116 14.47 -1.95 4.00
CA ALA A 116 13.71 -0.75 3.66
C ALA A 116 13.86 -0.35 2.19
N GLU A 117 15.07 -0.44 1.62
CA GLU A 117 15.33 -0.23 0.19
C GLU A 117 14.51 -1.23 -0.66
N THR A 118 14.53 -2.52 -0.28
CA THR A 118 13.70 -3.56 -0.93
C THR A 118 12.21 -3.22 -0.88
N LEU A 119 11.71 -2.76 0.27
CA LEU A 119 10.31 -2.36 0.44
C LEU A 119 9.95 -1.20 -0.49
N VAL A 120 10.78 -0.16 -0.52
CA VAL A 120 10.54 1.04 -1.33
C VAL A 120 10.58 0.75 -2.83
N GLU A 121 11.52 -0.07 -3.28
CA GLU A 121 11.78 -0.28 -4.71
C GLU A 121 10.94 -1.41 -5.33
N HIS A 122 10.58 -2.42 -4.54
CA HIS A 122 10.04 -3.66 -5.10
C HIS A 122 8.68 -4.03 -4.54
N VAL A 123 8.35 -3.69 -3.29
CA VAL A 123 7.04 -4.03 -2.71
C VAL A 123 5.95 -3.14 -3.34
N PRO A 124 4.84 -3.72 -3.83
CA PRO A 124 3.75 -2.94 -4.42
C PRO A 124 3.24 -1.84 -3.50
N ARG A 125 3.04 -0.65 -4.07
CA ARG A 125 2.47 0.51 -3.38
C ARG A 125 1.19 0.97 -4.07
N SER A 126 0.22 1.39 -3.27
CA SER A 126 -0.98 2.10 -3.73
C SER A 126 -0.98 3.52 -3.18
N VAL A 127 -1.63 4.45 -3.88
CA VAL A 127 -1.73 5.85 -3.43
C VAL A 127 -3.16 6.14 -2.97
N VAL A 128 -3.29 6.86 -1.87
CA VAL A 128 -4.56 7.25 -1.24
C VAL A 128 -4.53 8.75 -0.98
N VAL A 129 -5.66 9.42 -1.22
CA VAL A 129 -5.93 10.77 -0.71
C VAL A 129 -6.98 10.66 0.39
N ILE A 130 -6.71 11.27 1.54
CA ILE A 130 -7.68 11.42 2.62
C ILE A 130 -8.07 12.89 2.72
N ALA A 131 -9.36 13.20 2.58
CA ALA A 131 -9.86 14.56 2.70
C ALA A 131 -10.70 14.79 3.96
N ASN A 132 -10.88 16.07 4.30
CA ASN A 132 -11.75 16.52 5.39
C ASN A 132 -13.26 16.51 5.05
N ARG A 133 -13.63 16.31 3.78
CA ARG A 133 -15.02 16.21 3.31
C ARG A 133 -15.10 15.42 2.00
N HIS A 134 -16.24 14.78 1.78
CA HIS A 134 -16.56 14.15 0.49
C HIS A 134 -16.70 15.18 -0.63
N ASP A 135 -16.11 14.86 -1.78
CA ASP A 135 -16.28 15.60 -3.03
C ASP A 135 -16.27 14.60 -4.20
N SER A 136 -17.39 14.53 -4.92
CA SER A 136 -17.56 13.57 -6.02
C SER A 136 -16.64 13.84 -7.22
N ILE A 137 -16.21 15.09 -7.43
CA ILE A 137 -15.29 15.45 -8.51
C ILE A 137 -13.90 14.90 -8.18
N TRP A 138 -13.45 15.07 -6.93
CA TRP A 138 -12.20 14.48 -6.45
C TRP A 138 -12.23 12.96 -6.54
N GLU A 139 -13.27 12.32 -6.01
CA GLU A 139 -13.41 10.86 -6.04
C GLU A 139 -13.32 10.32 -7.48
N THR A 140 -14.11 10.89 -8.40
CA THR A 140 -14.13 10.45 -9.81
C THR A 140 -12.77 10.69 -10.48
N SER A 141 -12.15 11.84 -10.25
CA SER A 141 -10.88 12.19 -10.87
C SER A 141 -9.73 11.32 -10.34
N LEU A 142 -9.64 11.12 -9.03
CA LEU A 142 -8.61 10.28 -8.40
C LEU A 142 -8.77 8.83 -8.83
N ALA A 143 -10.00 8.31 -8.87
CA ALA A 143 -10.28 6.96 -9.35
C ALA A 143 -9.84 6.74 -10.80
N ALA A 144 -9.96 7.75 -11.68
CA ALA A 144 -9.49 7.68 -13.06
C ALA A 144 -7.96 7.50 -13.19
N HIS A 145 -7.21 7.83 -12.13
CA HIS A 145 -5.76 7.60 -12.03
C HIS A 145 -5.40 6.35 -11.21
N GLY A 146 -6.39 5.56 -10.76
CA GLY A 146 -6.16 4.42 -9.87
C GLY A 146 -5.76 4.82 -8.45
N ILE A 147 -6.13 6.04 -8.04
CA ILE A 147 -5.84 6.60 -6.72
C ILE A 147 -7.09 6.47 -5.86
N GLN A 148 -6.92 5.98 -4.64
CA GLN A 148 -8.02 5.75 -3.72
C GLN A 148 -8.37 7.03 -2.97
N PHE A 149 -9.64 7.20 -2.64
CA PHE A 149 -10.14 8.37 -1.92
C PHE A 149 -10.83 7.93 -0.63
N GLY A 150 -10.53 8.61 0.46
CA GLY A 150 -11.20 8.45 1.74
C GLY A 150 -11.48 9.79 2.38
N VAL A 151 -12.43 9.82 3.30
CA VAL A 151 -12.85 11.02 4.02
C VAL A 151 -12.80 10.74 5.50
N VAL A 152 -12.21 11.68 6.24
CA VAL A 152 -12.20 11.68 7.69
C VAL A 152 -13.04 12.85 8.19
N SER A 153 -14.09 12.53 8.93
CA SER A 153 -14.97 13.51 9.57
C SER A 153 -14.82 13.43 11.08
N VAL A 154 -14.52 14.57 11.71
CA VAL A 154 -14.37 14.65 13.17
C VAL A 154 -15.65 15.23 13.78
N PHE A 155 -16.22 14.52 14.74
CA PHE A 155 -17.40 14.94 15.48
C PHE A 155 -17.07 15.17 16.95
N MET A 156 -17.70 16.20 17.54
CA MET A 156 -17.52 16.55 18.93
C MET A 156 -18.85 16.46 19.69
N ALA A 157 -18.84 15.78 20.84
CA ALA A 157 -19.90 15.85 21.82
C ALA A 157 -19.76 17.10 22.70
N ARG A 158 -20.81 17.49 23.42
CA ARG A 158 -20.79 18.65 24.34
C ARG A 158 -19.74 18.54 25.44
N GLY A 159 -19.47 17.32 25.91
CA GLY A 159 -18.45 17.03 26.92
C GLY A 159 -17.00 17.04 26.40
N GLY A 160 -16.78 17.36 25.12
CA GLY A 160 -15.46 17.35 24.50
C GLY A 160 -14.98 15.98 24.03
N THR A 161 -15.83 14.94 24.14
CA THR A 161 -15.54 13.63 23.56
C THR A 161 -15.54 13.72 22.04
N GLU A 162 -14.46 13.23 21.43
CA GLU A 162 -14.29 13.16 19.99
C GLU A 162 -14.79 11.80 19.47
N ALA A 163 -15.50 11.84 18.34
CA ALA A 163 -15.77 10.67 17.51
C ALA A 163 -15.23 10.94 16.10
N ILE A 164 -14.66 9.92 15.46
CA ILE A 164 -14.10 10.03 14.12
C ILE A 164 -14.85 9.06 13.23
N GLU A 165 -15.36 9.57 12.12
CA GLU A 165 -15.94 8.78 11.04
C GLU A 165 -14.91 8.64 9.93
N TRP A 166 -14.86 7.44 9.35
CA TRP A 166 -14.11 7.13 8.15
C TRP A 166 -15.10 6.69 7.08
N ASP A 167 -15.11 7.41 5.97
CA ASP A 167 -15.85 7.06 4.77
C ASP A 167 -14.86 6.74 3.65
N GLY A 168 -14.84 5.47 3.22
CA GLY A 168 -13.90 4.94 2.24
C GLY A 168 -13.48 3.50 2.55
N ALA A 169 -12.72 2.89 1.66
CA ALA A 169 -12.13 1.57 1.86
C ALA A 169 -10.78 1.48 1.17
N LEU A 170 -9.79 0.92 1.87
CA LEU A 170 -8.48 0.66 1.28
C LEU A 170 -8.50 -0.69 0.57
N THR A 171 -8.30 -0.66 -0.74
CA THR A 171 -8.24 -1.85 -1.59
C THR A 171 -6.78 -2.20 -1.91
N VAL A 172 -6.41 -3.45 -1.67
CA VAL A 172 -5.08 -3.96 -2.03
C VAL A 172 -5.10 -4.45 -3.47
N VAL A 173 -4.51 -3.68 -4.37
CA VAL A 173 -4.49 -4.01 -5.81
C VAL A 173 -3.51 -5.14 -6.11
N GLU A 174 -2.37 -5.16 -5.41
CA GLU A 174 -1.30 -6.13 -5.60
C GLU A 174 -0.55 -6.35 -4.28
N THR A 175 -0.08 -7.58 -4.07
CA THR A 175 0.76 -7.96 -2.94
C THR A 175 2.02 -8.66 -3.40
N SER A 176 3.11 -8.47 -2.67
CA SER A 176 4.33 -9.25 -2.76
C SER A 176 4.18 -10.51 -1.90
N LEU A 177 4.30 -11.69 -2.50
CA LEU A 177 4.34 -12.97 -1.77
C LEU A 177 5.75 -13.29 -1.24
N GLY A 178 6.75 -12.52 -1.68
CA GLY A 178 8.13 -12.64 -1.25
C GLY A 178 9.10 -12.70 -2.42
N PHE A 179 10.35 -13.06 -2.09
CA PHE A 179 11.44 -13.10 -3.04
C PHE A 179 12.21 -14.42 -2.94
N GLY A 180 12.72 -14.89 -4.07
CA GLY A 180 13.45 -16.15 -4.15
C GLY A 180 14.37 -16.22 -5.37
N PRO A 181 15.53 -16.89 -5.27
CA PRO A 181 16.40 -17.10 -6.42
C PRO A 181 15.84 -18.18 -7.34
N TYR A 182 16.10 -18.02 -8.64
CA TYR A 182 15.96 -19.09 -9.62
C TYR A 182 17.23 -19.95 -9.66
N MET A 183 17.06 -21.27 -9.60
CA MET A 183 18.15 -22.25 -9.67
C MET A 183 18.02 -23.04 -10.97
N ALA A 184 18.94 -22.85 -11.92
CA ALA A 184 18.88 -23.52 -13.22
C ALA A 184 19.15 -25.04 -13.13
N VAL A 185 19.92 -25.47 -12.14
CA VAL A 185 20.19 -26.90 -11.85
C VAL A 185 18.88 -27.63 -11.54
N ASP A 186 18.06 -27.04 -10.68
CA ASP A 186 16.78 -27.61 -10.25
C ASP A 186 15.58 -27.13 -11.10
N ARG A 187 15.84 -26.21 -12.05
CA ARG A 187 14.83 -25.52 -12.87
C ARG A 187 13.67 -24.94 -12.05
N SER A 188 13.99 -24.46 -10.86
CA SER A 188 13.00 -24.11 -9.84
C SER A 188 13.32 -22.78 -9.19
N LEU A 189 12.27 -22.05 -8.83
CA LEU A 189 12.38 -20.93 -7.91
C LEU A 189 12.29 -21.44 -6.48
N ARG A 190 13.09 -20.86 -5.59
CA ARG A 190 13.15 -21.27 -4.19
C ARG A 190 12.69 -20.14 -3.28
N PHE A 191 11.56 -20.34 -2.62
CA PHE A 191 10.99 -19.41 -1.64
C PHE A 191 10.98 -20.05 -0.24
N PRO A 192 10.85 -19.27 0.85
CA PRO A 192 10.55 -19.82 2.17
C PRO A 192 9.32 -20.73 2.13
N SER A 193 9.30 -21.81 2.92
CA SER A 193 8.17 -22.77 2.92
C SER A 193 6.83 -22.13 3.28
N GLN A 194 6.85 -21.03 4.03
CA GLN A 194 5.66 -20.26 4.44
C GLN A 194 5.12 -19.32 3.36
N VAL A 195 5.69 -19.29 2.13
CA VAL A 195 5.13 -18.51 1.04
C VAL A 195 3.67 -18.89 0.82
N ASP A 196 2.79 -17.89 0.72
CA ASP A 196 1.35 -18.11 0.56
C ASP A 196 1.05 -18.54 -0.88
N LEU A 197 1.14 -19.83 -1.14
CA LEU A 197 0.79 -20.49 -2.40
C LEU A 197 0.18 -21.87 -2.10
N PRO A 198 -0.82 -22.34 -2.85
CA PRO A 198 -1.26 -23.72 -2.71
C PRO A 198 -0.17 -24.70 -3.21
N ASP A 199 -0.10 -25.89 -2.63
CA ASP A 199 0.70 -27.00 -3.19
C ASP A 199 0.07 -27.52 -4.49
N GLY A 200 0.90 -28.07 -5.39
CA GLY A 200 0.46 -28.66 -6.64
C GLY A 200 0.49 -27.69 -7.82
N LEU A 201 -0.43 -27.87 -8.78
CA LEU A 201 -0.44 -27.12 -10.03
C LEU A 201 -1.05 -25.73 -9.85
N ILE A 202 -0.34 -24.70 -10.29
CA ILE A 202 -0.80 -23.31 -10.33
C ILE A 202 -0.47 -22.65 -11.67
N GLN A 203 -1.17 -21.56 -11.97
CA GLN A 203 -0.83 -20.69 -13.10
C GLN A 203 -0.02 -19.51 -12.60
N ILE A 204 1.11 -19.24 -13.25
CA ILE A 204 1.91 -18.03 -13.01
C ILE A 204 2.27 -17.40 -14.34
N SER A 205 1.99 -16.10 -14.46
CA SER A 205 2.41 -15.29 -15.60
C SER A 205 3.87 -14.89 -15.48
N ASP A 206 4.63 -15.09 -16.56
CA ASP A 206 6.02 -14.63 -16.61
C ASP A 206 6.13 -13.12 -16.85
N ALA A 207 7.36 -12.62 -16.97
CA ALA A 207 7.62 -11.19 -17.20
C ALA A 207 7.05 -10.65 -18.53
N THR A 208 6.63 -11.51 -19.46
CA THR A 208 5.94 -11.12 -20.70
C THR A 208 4.41 -11.09 -20.55
N GLY A 209 3.91 -11.47 -19.37
CA GLY A 209 2.47 -11.63 -19.10
C GLY A 209 1.91 -12.97 -19.58
N ALA A 210 2.73 -13.84 -20.18
CA ALA A 210 2.27 -15.13 -20.67
C ALA A 210 2.05 -16.10 -19.50
N PRO A 211 0.83 -16.65 -19.32
CA PRO A 211 0.56 -17.63 -18.28
C PRO A 211 1.27 -18.94 -18.59
N GLY A 212 1.84 -19.57 -17.57
CA GLY A 212 2.37 -20.93 -17.65
C GLY A 212 1.94 -21.75 -16.44
N THR A 213 1.89 -23.08 -16.62
CA THR A 213 1.65 -24.02 -15.52
C THR A 213 2.95 -24.26 -14.74
N TRP A 214 2.85 -24.16 -13.41
CA TRP A 214 3.94 -24.44 -12.48
C TRP A 214 3.48 -25.41 -11.40
N VAL A 215 4.42 -26.19 -10.86
CA VAL A 215 4.19 -27.09 -9.73
C VAL A 215 4.86 -26.49 -8.51
N VAL A 216 4.09 -26.32 -7.44
CA VAL A 216 4.59 -25.99 -6.10
C VAL A 216 4.75 -27.28 -5.31
N THR A 217 5.96 -27.51 -4.83
CA THR A 217 6.25 -28.57 -3.85
C THR A 217 6.97 -27.98 -2.66
N ARG A 218 6.81 -28.57 -1.48
CA ARG A 218 7.41 -28.06 -0.25
C ARG A 218 8.22 -29.12 0.47
N ASP A 219 9.33 -28.67 1.05
CA ASP A 219 10.02 -29.38 2.12
C ASP A 219 9.95 -28.55 3.42
N ASN A 220 10.68 -28.96 4.45
CA ASN A 220 10.67 -28.28 5.75
C ASN A 220 11.18 -26.83 5.72
N ARG A 221 11.91 -26.44 4.67
CA ARG A 221 12.59 -25.14 4.55
C ARG A 221 12.08 -24.31 3.39
N PHE A 222 11.75 -24.94 2.28
CA PHE A 222 11.50 -24.24 1.02
C PHE A 222 10.23 -24.70 0.32
N ALA A 223 9.61 -23.74 -0.37
CA ALA A 223 8.70 -23.99 -1.46
C ALA A 223 9.49 -23.90 -2.77
N TRP A 224 9.41 -24.97 -3.57
CA TRP A 224 10.02 -25.11 -4.87
C TRP A 224 8.93 -24.93 -5.93
N ILE A 225 9.14 -23.96 -6.82
CA ILE A 225 8.19 -23.61 -7.88
C ILE A 225 8.85 -23.92 -9.23
N THR A 226 8.40 -25.01 -9.85
CA THR A 226 9.01 -25.58 -11.05
C THR A 226 8.06 -25.44 -12.23
N LYS A 227 8.55 -24.95 -13.38
CA LYS A 227 7.72 -24.83 -14.59
C LYS A 227 7.41 -26.23 -15.12
N GLU A 228 6.13 -26.55 -15.34
CA GLU A 228 5.72 -27.89 -15.76
C GLU A 228 6.27 -28.24 -17.16
N ARG A 229 6.30 -27.26 -18.07
CA ARG A 229 6.77 -27.42 -19.44
C ARG A 229 7.67 -26.28 -19.89
N GLY A 230 8.77 -26.65 -20.55
CA GLY A 230 9.77 -25.72 -21.09
C GLY A 230 10.70 -25.15 -20.03
N THR A 231 11.58 -24.25 -20.46
CA THR A 231 12.52 -23.55 -19.58
C THR A 231 12.03 -22.11 -19.42
N PRO A 232 11.90 -21.58 -18.19
CA PRO A 232 11.58 -20.17 -18.02
C PRO A 232 12.76 -19.31 -18.51
N SER A 233 12.45 -18.15 -19.09
CA SER A 233 13.45 -17.16 -19.51
C SER A 233 13.96 -16.37 -18.31
N ILE A 234 14.55 -17.07 -17.34
CA ILE A 234 15.09 -16.51 -16.08
C ILE A 234 16.54 -16.96 -15.95
N ALA A 235 17.46 -16.01 -15.76
CA ALA A 235 18.87 -16.31 -15.61
C ALA A 235 19.14 -17.07 -14.30
N ASN A 236 20.12 -17.98 -14.31
CA ASN A 236 20.53 -18.71 -13.10
C ASN A 236 20.98 -17.73 -12.01
N GLY A 237 20.46 -17.90 -10.79
CA GLY A 237 20.72 -17.01 -9.65
C GLY A 237 19.96 -15.69 -9.68
N ALA A 238 19.13 -15.42 -10.70
CA ALA A 238 18.30 -14.23 -10.72
C ALA A 238 17.35 -14.23 -9.52
N PHE A 239 17.24 -13.08 -8.86
CA PHE A 239 16.32 -12.89 -7.77
C PHE A 239 14.95 -12.52 -8.34
N VAL A 240 13.90 -13.24 -7.93
CA VAL A 240 12.56 -13.09 -8.48
C VAL A 240 11.60 -12.73 -7.36
N GLN A 241 10.79 -11.71 -7.60
CA GLN A 241 9.66 -11.37 -6.77
C GLN A 241 8.42 -12.10 -7.28
N LEU A 242 7.69 -12.73 -6.36
CA LEU A 242 6.35 -13.23 -6.61
C LEU A 242 5.32 -12.16 -6.23
N ARG A 243 4.36 -11.95 -7.11
CA ARG A 243 3.26 -11.00 -6.87
C ARG A 243 1.92 -11.68 -7.04
N ARG A 244 0.93 -11.22 -6.28
CA ARG A 244 -0.47 -11.63 -6.40
C ARG A 244 -1.34 -10.39 -6.58
N SER A 245 -2.08 -10.33 -7.68
CA SER A 245 -3.05 -9.29 -7.95
C SER A 245 -4.35 -9.50 -7.17
N TYR A 246 -5.21 -8.48 -7.10
CA TYR A 246 -6.49 -8.56 -6.40
C TYR A 246 -7.42 -9.68 -6.91
N ASP A 247 -7.32 -10.06 -8.19
CA ASP A 247 -8.08 -11.15 -8.81
C ASP A 247 -7.52 -12.54 -8.51
N GLY A 248 -6.43 -12.61 -7.73
CA GLY A 248 -5.74 -13.84 -7.36
C GLY A 248 -4.70 -14.31 -8.39
N SER A 249 -4.54 -13.61 -9.52
CA SER A 249 -3.51 -13.94 -10.50
C SER A 249 -2.10 -13.77 -9.91
N ILE A 250 -1.20 -14.70 -10.25
CA ILE A 250 0.18 -14.71 -9.76
C ILE A 250 1.11 -14.37 -10.91
N SER A 251 2.11 -13.52 -10.65
CA SER A 251 3.13 -13.18 -11.64
C SER A 251 4.54 -13.16 -11.05
N PHE A 252 5.54 -13.29 -11.93
CA PHE A 252 6.94 -13.04 -11.59
C PHE A 252 7.38 -11.68 -12.07
N LYS A 253 8.15 -11.00 -11.22
CA LYS A 253 8.94 -9.83 -11.60
C LYS A 253 10.40 -10.08 -11.27
N VAL A 254 11.29 -9.88 -12.23
CA VAL A 254 12.74 -9.84 -11.98
C VAL A 254 13.08 -8.38 -11.69
N PRO A 255 13.45 -8.01 -10.45
CA PRO A 255 13.91 -6.66 -10.14
C PRO A 255 15.12 -6.32 -11.02
N ARG A 256 15.19 -5.08 -11.51
CA ARG A 256 16.38 -4.61 -12.23
C ARG A 256 17.45 -4.34 -11.16
N ASN A 257 18.61 -4.97 -11.31
CA ASN A 257 19.81 -4.66 -10.53
C ASN A 257 20.34 -3.27 -10.88
#